data_AF-A0A2N5YNH4-F1
#
_entry.id   AF-A0A2N5YNH4-F1
#
_cell.length_a   1.000
_cell.length_b   1.000
_cell.length_c   1.000
_cell.angle_alpha   90.00
_cell.angle_beta   90.00
_cell.angle_gamma   90.00
#
_symmetry.space_group_name_H-M   'P 1'
#
loop_
_entity.id
_entity.type
_entity.pdbx_description
1 polymer ?
#
loop_
_entity_poly.entity_id
_entity_poly.type
_entity_poly.pdbx_seq_one_letter_code
_entity_poly.pdbx_strand_id
1 'polypeptide(L)'
;MERMQEKNKQIIKNLQSDNTDIVMEAIKQVKESSNRSLLPNLVELLNSTKNQNIYDTVLAVFTDLKDTESIPILVDAIRNCTNEKSLKQLVAACWMNGMDYSQEVDVFSEILSSSNYETAIEAFTVLTSCEAKIGVEVYEESLKLLMKNIDEKDSHKQALIQEGVKELKRLAEI
;
A
#
# COMPACT_ATOMS: atom_id res chain seq x y z
N MET A 1 -21.46 -10.45 20.82
CA MET A 1 -20.69 -10.94 19.66
C MET A 1 -21.57 -11.06 18.41
N GLU A 2 -22.73 -11.73 18.46
CA GLU A 2 -23.63 -11.88 17.30
C GLU A 2 -24.07 -10.57 16.62
N ARG A 3 -24.45 -9.55 17.40
CA ARG A 3 -24.87 -8.24 16.85
C ARG A 3 -23.77 -7.50 16.06
N MET A 4 -22.50 -7.68 16.44
CA MET A 4 -21.37 -7.06 15.75
C MET A 4 -21.06 -7.78 14.44
N GLN A 5 -21.17 -9.11 14.44
CA GLN A 5 -21.06 -9.91 13.22
C GLN A 5 -22.17 -9.56 12.22
N GLU A 6 -23.40 -9.39 12.68
CA GLU A 6 -24.52 -9.00 11.82
C GLU A 6 -24.34 -7.59 11.23
N LYS A 7 -23.85 -6.64 12.04
CA LYS A 7 -23.49 -5.30 11.55
C LYS A 7 -22.41 -5.36 10.46
N ASN A 8 -21.35 -6.14 10.67
CA ASN A 8 -20.28 -6.29 9.69
C ASN A 8 -20.78 -6.92 8.38
N LYS A 9 -21.64 -7.96 8.45
CA LYS A 9 -22.27 -8.55 7.26
C LYS A 9 -23.08 -7.53 6.49
N GLN A 10 -23.85 -6.70 7.19
CA GLN A 10 -24.64 -5.64 6.55
C GLN A 10 -23.75 -4.58 5.89
N ILE A 11 -22.64 -4.19 6.51
CA ILE A 11 -21.65 -3.28 5.90
C ILE A 11 -21.09 -3.89 4.62
N ILE A 12 -20.65 -5.14 4.66
CA ILE A 12 -20.11 -5.85 3.48
C ILE A 12 -21.13 -5.90 2.35
N LYS A 13 -22.38 -6.23 2.66
CA LYS A 13 -23.48 -6.21 1.68
C LYS A 13 -23.69 -4.82 1.07
N ASN A 14 -23.60 -3.77 1.89
CA ASN A 14 -23.79 -2.39 1.43
C ASN A 14 -22.63 -1.91 0.55
N LEU A 15 -21.39 -2.35 0.80
CA LEU A 15 -20.23 -2.05 -0.05
C LEU A 15 -20.40 -2.62 -1.48
N GLN A 16 -21.19 -3.68 -1.64
CA GLN A 16 -21.49 -4.34 -2.92
C GLN A 16 -22.76 -3.80 -3.60
N SER A 17 -23.37 -2.75 -3.07
CA SER A 17 -24.60 -2.16 -3.62
C SER A 17 -24.34 -1.40 -4.92
N ASP A 18 -25.30 -1.42 -5.85
CA ASP A 18 -25.28 -0.56 -7.04
C ASP A 18 -25.64 0.90 -6.72
N ASN A 19 -26.20 1.16 -5.54
CA ASN A 19 -26.54 2.51 -5.10
C ASN A 19 -25.32 3.19 -4.46
N THR A 20 -24.84 4.25 -5.12
CA THR A 20 -23.65 5.00 -4.70
C THR A 20 -23.77 5.55 -3.27
N ASP A 21 -24.92 6.09 -2.87
CA ASP A 21 -25.11 6.64 -1.52
C ASP A 21 -25.02 5.56 -0.44
N ILE A 22 -25.53 4.36 -0.73
CA ILE A 22 -25.42 3.20 0.16
C ILE A 22 -23.96 2.77 0.32
N VAL A 23 -23.19 2.74 -0.77
CA VAL A 23 -21.77 2.38 -0.74
C VAL A 23 -20.96 3.44 0.04
N MET A 24 -21.21 4.73 -0.21
CA MET A 24 -20.52 5.83 0.47
C MET A 24 -20.74 5.79 1.98
N GLU A 25 -21.98 5.55 2.42
CA GLU A 25 -22.30 5.39 3.84
C GLU A 25 -21.64 4.13 4.42
N ALA A 26 -21.54 3.03 3.66
CA ALA A 26 -20.83 1.83 4.10
C ALA A 26 -19.32 2.06 4.27
N ILE A 27 -18.67 2.78 3.36
CA ILE A 27 -17.24 3.14 3.48
C ILE A 27 -17.01 3.98 4.74
N LYS A 28 -17.88 4.95 5.00
CA LYS A 28 -17.84 5.76 6.23
C LYS A 28 -17.96 4.88 7.48
N GLN A 29 -18.89 3.92 7.49
CA GLN A 29 -19.03 2.98 8.59
C GLN A 29 -17.79 2.10 8.80
N VAL A 30 -17.11 1.69 7.72
CA VAL A 30 -15.83 0.98 7.84
C VAL A 30 -14.80 1.88 8.54
N LYS A 31 -14.62 3.12 8.06
CA LYS A 31 -13.69 4.10 8.65
C LYS A 31 -13.95 4.33 10.14
N GLU A 32 -15.21 4.51 10.52
CA GLU A 32 -15.61 4.75 11.93
C GLU A 32 -15.51 3.50 12.81
N SER A 33 -15.61 2.30 12.24
CA SER A 33 -15.61 1.06 13.02
C SER A 33 -14.25 0.70 13.61
N SER A 34 -13.15 1.25 13.07
CA SER A 34 -11.77 0.81 13.35
C SER A 34 -11.58 -0.71 13.23
N ASN A 35 -12.47 -1.39 12.49
CA ASN A 35 -12.46 -2.84 12.37
C ASN A 35 -11.66 -3.25 11.14
N ARG A 36 -10.37 -3.52 11.34
CA ARG A 36 -9.43 -3.96 10.30
C ARG A 36 -9.90 -5.15 9.47
N SER A 37 -10.76 -6.02 10.01
CA SER A 37 -11.33 -7.16 9.25
C SER A 37 -12.19 -6.75 8.05
N LEU A 38 -12.59 -5.47 7.95
CA LEU A 38 -13.34 -4.92 6.82
C LEU A 38 -12.45 -4.26 5.76
N LEU A 39 -11.16 -4.05 6.04
CA LEU A 39 -10.23 -3.45 5.07
C LEU A 39 -10.05 -4.29 3.79
N PRO A 40 -10.00 -5.63 3.83
CA PRO A 40 -9.99 -6.44 2.61
C PRO A 40 -11.17 -6.16 1.67
N ASN A 41 -12.37 -5.89 2.22
CA ASN A 41 -13.54 -5.55 1.40
C ASN A 41 -13.42 -4.15 0.77
N LEU A 42 -12.70 -3.22 1.40
CA LEU A 42 -12.35 -1.94 0.77
C LEU A 42 -11.35 -2.13 -0.37
N VAL A 43 -10.38 -3.05 -0.24
CA VAL A 43 -9.46 -3.39 -1.34
C VAL A 43 -10.23 -3.98 -2.53
N GLU A 44 -11.15 -4.91 -2.27
CA GLU A 44 -12.05 -5.47 -3.31
C GLU A 44 -12.87 -4.37 -4.01
N LEU A 45 -13.43 -3.44 -3.23
CA LEU A 45 -14.19 -2.31 -3.78
C LEU A 45 -13.32 -1.37 -4.61
N LEU A 46 -12.10 -1.06 -4.16
CA LEU A 46 -11.14 -0.22 -4.88
C LEU A 46 -10.81 -0.82 -6.26
N ASN A 47 -10.65 -2.14 -6.33
CA ASN A 47 -10.30 -2.86 -7.54
C ASN A 47 -11.47 -3.06 -8.51
N SER A 48 -12.71 -3.03 -8.03
CA SER A 48 -13.90 -3.33 -8.84
C SER A 48 -14.70 -2.10 -9.25
N THR A 49 -14.64 -1.01 -8.47
CA THR A 49 -15.44 0.18 -8.72
C THR A 49 -15.01 0.93 -9.98
N LYS A 50 -16.00 1.39 -10.76
CA LYS A 50 -15.79 2.34 -11.87
C LYS A 50 -16.19 3.76 -11.49
N ASN A 51 -16.74 3.95 -10.29
CA ASN A 51 -17.17 5.25 -9.80
C ASN A 51 -15.98 5.93 -9.11
N GLN A 52 -15.51 7.03 -9.69
CA GLN A 52 -14.34 7.76 -9.21
C GLN A 52 -14.53 8.30 -7.77
N ASN A 53 -15.75 8.70 -7.40
CA ASN A 53 -16.02 9.18 -6.04
C ASN A 53 -15.88 8.04 -5.00
N ILE A 54 -16.38 6.84 -5.33
CA ILE A 54 -16.20 5.66 -4.50
C ILE A 54 -14.71 5.31 -4.39
N TYR A 55 -14.00 5.30 -5.53
CA TYR A 55 -12.57 5.02 -5.58
C TYR A 55 -11.77 5.97 -4.67
N ASP A 56 -11.98 7.29 -4.81
CA ASP A 56 -11.25 8.30 -4.05
C ASP A 56 -11.58 8.23 -2.56
N THR A 57 -12.84 7.95 -2.22
CA THR A 57 -13.27 7.81 -0.82
C THR A 57 -12.66 6.58 -0.16
N VAL A 58 -12.59 5.46 -0.87
CA VAL A 58 -11.90 4.25 -0.37
C VAL A 58 -10.42 4.53 -0.19
N LEU A 59 -9.77 5.18 -1.16
CA LEU A 59 -8.35 5.50 -1.06
C LEU A 59 -8.05 6.40 0.14
N ALA A 60 -8.91 7.39 0.40
CA ALA A 60 -8.81 8.26 1.57
C ALA A 60 -8.86 7.49 2.90
N VAL A 61 -9.51 6.32 2.96
CA VAL A 61 -9.47 5.47 4.17
C VAL A 61 -8.06 4.92 4.39
N PHE A 62 -7.38 4.48 3.33
CA PHE A 62 -6.02 3.93 3.43
C PHE A 62 -4.96 4.99 3.70
N THR A 63 -5.12 6.21 3.17
CA THR A 63 -4.21 7.34 3.46
C THR A 63 -4.34 7.84 4.90
N ASP A 64 -5.53 7.71 5.50
CA ASP A 64 -5.80 8.17 6.86
C ASP A 64 -5.52 7.09 7.93
N LEU A 65 -5.13 5.89 7.51
CA LEU A 65 -5.00 4.73 8.39
C LEU A 65 -3.87 4.91 9.42
N LYS A 66 -4.11 4.55 10.68
CA LYS A 66 -3.11 4.68 11.78
C LYS A 66 -2.89 3.39 12.56
N ASP A 67 -3.57 2.31 12.19
CA ASP A 67 -3.46 1.02 12.87
C ASP A 67 -2.31 0.21 12.26
N THR A 68 -1.17 0.12 12.93
CA THR A 68 0.02 -0.60 12.42
C THR A 68 -0.25 -2.08 12.15
N GLU A 69 -1.23 -2.68 12.82
CA GLU A 69 -1.67 -4.05 12.56
C GLU A 69 -2.37 -4.23 11.20
N SER A 70 -2.64 -3.13 10.49
CA SER A 70 -3.18 -3.15 9.13
C SER A 70 -2.11 -3.18 8.04
N ILE A 71 -0.82 -3.00 8.39
CA ILE A 71 0.30 -3.06 7.45
C ILE A 71 0.26 -4.34 6.59
N PRO A 72 0.11 -5.56 7.17
CA PRO A 72 0.05 -6.77 6.35
C PRO A 72 -1.11 -6.76 5.34
N ILE A 73 -2.26 -6.16 5.70
CA ILE A 73 -3.43 -6.09 4.81
C ILE A 73 -3.14 -5.15 3.62
N LEU A 74 -2.48 -4.02 3.86
CA LEU A 74 -2.07 -3.09 2.80
C LEU A 74 -1.00 -3.72 1.90
N VAL A 75 -0.02 -4.39 2.49
CA VAL A 75 1.03 -5.09 1.73
C VAL A 75 0.45 -6.21 0.87
N ASP A 76 -0.47 -7.01 1.42
CA ASP A 76 -1.16 -8.05 0.64
C ASP A 76 -1.98 -7.43 -0.51
N ALA A 77 -2.63 -6.29 -0.28
CA ALA A 77 -3.36 -5.58 -1.32
C ALA A 77 -2.42 -5.11 -2.44
N ILE A 78 -1.24 -4.60 -2.09
CA ILE A 78 -0.21 -4.15 -3.03
C ILE A 78 0.35 -5.33 -3.84
N ARG A 79 0.76 -6.42 -3.18
CA ARG A 79 1.30 -7.63 -3.82
C ARG A 79 0.32 -8.25 -4.83
N ASN A 80 -0.98 -8.16 -4.56
CA ASN A 80 -2.03 -8.71 -5.42
C ASN A 80 -2.64 -7.69 -6.38
N CYS A 81 -2.15 -6.45 -6.41
CA CYS A 81 -2.73 -5.39 -7.25
C CYS A 81 -2.29 -5.54 -8.71
N THR A 82 -3.24 -5.83 -9.60
CA THR A 82 -2.98 -5.96 -11.04
C THR A 82 -3.21 -4.67 -11.85
N ASN A 83 -3.77 -3.64 -11.22
CA ASN A 83 -4.05 -2.35 -11.87
C ASN A 83 -2.95 -1.34 -11.52
N GLU A 84 -2.27 -0.79 -12.53
CA GLU A 84 -1.16 0.16 -12.30
C GLU A 84 -1.58 1.44 -11.56
N LYS A 85 -2.77 1.98 -11.85
CA LYS A 85 -3.30 3.17 -11.16
C LYS A 85 -3.54 2.84 -9.69
N SER A 86 -4.22 1.73 -9.39
CA SER A 86 -4.47 1.30 -8.02
C SER A 86 -3.18 1.00 -7.27
N LEU A 87 -2.21 0.34 -7.92
CA LEU A 87 -0.91 0.03 -7.33
C LEU A 87 -0.19 1.32 -6.90
N LYS A 88 -0.05 2.28 -7.81
CA LYS A 88 0.56 3.58 -7.49
C LYS A 88 -0.10 4.24 -6.28
N GLN A 89 -1.43 4.25 -6.25
CA GLN A 89 -2.19 4.90 -5.18
C GLN A 89 -2.09 4.16 -3.85
N LEU A 90 -2.09 2.83 -3.84
CA LEU A 90 -1.90 2.02 -2.62
C LEU A 90 -0.48 2.18 -2.05
N VAL A 91 0.53 2.21 -2.92
CA VAL A 91 1.92 2.48 -2.50
C VAL A 91 2.05 3.89 -1.95
N ALA A 92 1.43 4.90 -2.60
CA ALA A 92 1.42 6.26 -2.09
C ALA A 92 0.74 6.37 -0.71
N ALA A 93 -0.36 5.64 -0.51
CA ALA A 93 -1.06 5.61 0.77
C ALA A 93 -0.16 5.15 1.93
N CYS A 94 0.85 4.32 1.68
CA CYS A 94 1.78 3.84 2.70
C CYS A 94 2.63 4.97 3.30
N TRP A 95 3.22 5.85 2.49
CA TRP A 95 3.96 7.00 3.06
C TRP A 95 3.01 8.10 3.56
N MET A 96 1.83 8.26 2.96
CA MET A 96 0.85 9.27 3.38
C MET A 96 0.25 8.96 4.76
N ASN A 97 0.10 7.68 5.08
CA ASN A 97 -0.48 7.28 6.35
C ASN A 97 0.51 7.33 7.52
N GLY A 98 1.80 7.48 7.23
CA GLY A 98 2.85 7.75 8.21
C GLY A 98 3.12 6.57 9.16
N MET A 99 2.74 5.35 8.77
CA MET A 99 3.16 4.13 9.45
C MET A 99 4.57 3.73 8.98
N ASP A 100 5.31 3.02 9.83
CA ASP A 100 6.66 2.55 9.49
C ASP A 100 6.60 1.19 8.77
N TYR A 101 7.02 1.15 7.51
CA TYR A 101 7.04 -0.04 6.66
C TYR A 101 8.43 -0.69 6.57
N SER A 102 9.34 -0.39 7.51
CA SER A 102 10.70 -0.95 7.51
C SER A 102 10.74 -2.49 7.41
N GLN A 103 9.75 -3.20 7.94
CA GLN A 103 9.70 -4.66 7.87
C GLN A 103 9.24 -5.21 6.50
N GLU A 104 8.82 -4.32 5.59
CA GLU A 104 8.23 -4.64 4.28
C GLU A 104 9.05 -4.03 3.14
N VAL A 105 10.30 -3.65 3.38
CA VAL A 105 11.18 -2.99 2.39
C VAL A 105 11.47 -3.86 1.18
N ASP A 106 11.33 -5.18 1.27
CA ASP A 106 11.41 -6.12 0.16
C ASP A 106 10.35 -5.79 -0.90
N VAL A 107 9.11 -5.55 -0.46
CA VAL A 107 7.97 -5.20 -1.33
C VAL A 107 8.25 -3.92 -2.08
N PHE A 108 8.68 -2.88 -1.38
CA PHE A 108 8.93 -1.58 -2.00
C PHE A 108 10.19 -1.58 -2.87
N SER A 109 11.18 -2.42 -2.56
CA SER A 109 12.36 -2.64 -3.41
C SER A 109 11.97 -3.34 -4.72
N GLU A 110 11.07 -4.33 -4.66
CA GLU A 110 10.53 -4.99 -5.86
C GLU A 110 9.76 -4.01 -6.75
N ILE A 111 8.91 -3.17 -6.16
CA ILE A 111 8.14 -2.17 -6.90
C ILE A 111 9.07 -1.13 -7.53
N LEU A 112 10.00 -0.55 -6.76
CA LEU A 112 11.02 0.37 -7.26
C LEU A 112 11.76 -0.20 -8.47
N SER A 113 12.11 -1.48 -8.42
CA SER A 113 12.83 -2.14 -9.50
C SER A 113 11.95 -2.41 -10.73
N SER A 114 10.72 -2.87 -10.57
CA SER A 114 9.94 -3.49 -11.65
C SER A 114 8.84 -2.60 -12.24
N SER A 115 8.37 -1.58 -11.51
CA SER A 115 7.22 -0.77 -11.92
C SER A 115 7.58 0.31 -12.96
N ASN A 116 6.56 1.02 -13.45
CA ASN A 116 6.75 2.27 -14.17
C ASN A 116 7.37 3.35 -13.25
N TYR A 117 7.93 4.41 -13.85
CA TYR A 117 8.68 5.44 -13.14
C TYR A 117 7.85 6.15 -12.05
N GLU A 118 6.58 6.48 -12.31
CA GLU A 118 5.73 7.14 -11.31
C GLU A 118 5.49 6.27 -10.09
N THR A 119 5.21 4.98 -10.28
CA THR A 119 5.00 4.03 -9.18
C THR A 119 6.31 3.78 -8.42
N ALA A 120 7.44 3.82 -9.12
CA ALA A 120 8.76 3.66 -8.52
C ALA A 120 9.10 4.84 -7.59
N ILE A 121 8.67 6.06 -7.93
CA ILE A 121 8.80 7.24 -7.04
C ILE A 121 8.04 7.03 -5.74
N GLU A 122 6.81 6.52 -5.81
CA GLU A 122 6.03 6.26 -4.59
C GLU A 122 6.71 5.21 -3.72
N ALA A 123 7.21 4.13 -4.32
CA ALA A 123 7.92 3.07 -3.58
C ALA A 123 9.22 3.60 -2.95
N PHE A 124 9.98 4.41 -3.68
CA PHE A 124 11.15 5.08 -3.13
C PHE A 124 10.79 6.02 -1.97
N THR A 125 9.68 6.75 -2.07
CA THR A 125 9.20 7.64 -1.00
C THR A 125 8.89 6.83 0.26
N VAL A 126 8.25 5.66 0.13
CA VAL A 126 8.03 4.74 1.27
C VAL A 126 9.36 4.30 1.89
N LEU A 127 10.34 3.87 1.08
CA LEU A 127 11.66 3.46 1.58
C LEU A 127 12.34 4.57 2.39
N THR A 128 12.29 5.81 1.90
CA THR A 128 12.90 6.95 2.61
C THR A 128 12.15 7.36 3.88
N SER A 129 10.88 6.98 4.01
CA SER A 129 10.08 7.22 5.22
C SER A 129 10.28 6.17 6.31
N CYS A 130 10.98 5.07 6.02
CA CYS A 130 11.27 4.01 6.98
C CYS A 130 12.28 4.48 8.03
N GLU A 131 12.00 4.20 9.30
CA GLU A 131 12.82 4.70 10.43
C GLU A 131 13.51 3.57 11.22
N ALA A 132 13.04 2.33 11.09
CA ALA A 132 13.58 1.20 11.84
C ALA A 132 14.66 0.44 11.06
N LYS A 133 15.57 -0.17 11.82
CA LYS A 133 16.60 -1.05 11.29
C LYS A 133 15.97 -2.27 10.63
N ILE A 134 16.43 -2.59 9.42
CA ILE A 134 15.97 -3.77 8.67
C ILE A 134 16.83 -5.00 8.97
N GLY A 135 16.23 -6.19 8.82
CA GLY A 135 16.94 -7.47 8.99
C GLY A 135 18.00 -7.69 7.90
N VAL A 136 19.10 -8.37 8.26
CA VAL A 136 20.23 -8.63 7.35
C VAL A 136 19.79 -9.39 6.09
N GLU A 137 18.96 -10.42 6.25
CA GLU A 137 18.45 -11.22 5.13
C GLU A 137 17.62 -10.37 4.16
N VAL A 138 16.66 -9.62 4.68
CA VAL A 138 15.81 -8.70 3.90
C VAL A 138 16.65 -7.65 3.18
N TYR A 139 17.65 -7.09 3.85
CA TYR A 139 18.60 -6.15 3.26
C TYR A 139 19.39 -6.77 2.11
N GLU A 140 19.99 -7.94 2.31
CA GLU A 140 20.83 -8.60 1.31
C GLU A 140 20.01 -8.98 0.06
N GLU A 141 18.80 -9.51 0.24
CA GLU A 141 17.91 -9.86 -0.87
C GLU A 141 17.44 -8.63 -1.65
N SER A 142 17.01 -7.58 -0.94
CA SER A 142 16.56 -6.32 -1.54
C SER A 142 17.70 -5.60 -2.27
N LEU A 143 18.90 -5.57 -1.68
CA LEU A 143 20.09 -5.00 -2.29
C LEU A 143 20.47 -5.76 -3.57
N LYS A 144 20.49 -7.09 -3.52
CA LYS A 144 20.78 -7.94 -4.68
C LYS A 144 19.79 -7.69 -5.81
N LEU A 145 18.50 -7.53 -5.49
CA LEU A 145 17.45 -7.21 -6.44
C LEU A 145 17.68 -5.86 -7.13
N LEU A 146 17.92 -4.79 -6.36
CA LEU A 146 18.17 -3.46 -6.93
C LEU A 146 19.48 -3.44 -7.74
N MET A 147 20.54 -4.08 -7.26
CA MET A 147 21.82 -4.17 -7.96
C MET A 147 21.70 -4.89 -9.31
N LYS A 148 20.82 -5.89 -9.44
CA LYS A 148 20.55 -6.57 -10.72
C LYS A 148 19.99 -5.62 -11.78
N ASN A 149 19.29 -4.56 -11.37
CA ASN A 149 18.63 -3.59 -12.24
C ASN A 149 19.28 -2.20 -12.18
N ILE A 150 20.51 -2.09 -11.68
CA ILE A 150 21.21 -0.81 -11.49
C ILE A 150 21.58 -0.12 -12.81
N ASP A 151 21.61 -0.86 -13.91
CA ASP A 151 21.85 -0.39 -15.28
C ASP A 151 20.53 -0.22 -16.08
N GLU A 152 19.44 0.15 -15.39
CA GLU A 152 18.16 0.50 -16.02
C GLU A 152 18.36 1.50 -17.17
N LYS A 153 17.64 1.29 -18.27
CA LYS A 153 17.81 2.05 -19.52
C LYS A 153 17.26 3.46 -19.41
N ASP A 154 16.18 3.62 -18.64
CA ASP A 154 15.65 4.93 -18.32
C ASP A 154 16.55 5.60 -17.27
N SER A 155 17.19 6.71 -17.63
CA SER A 155 18.17 7.38 -16.78
C SER A 155 17.58 7.91 -15.47
N HIS A 156 16.30 8.31 -15.46
CA HIS A 156 15.66 8.79 -14.24
C HIS A 156 15.36 7.62 -13.30
N LYS A 157 14.82 6.52 -13.83
CA LYS A 157 14.60 5.31 -13.04
C LYS A 157 15.92 4.68 -12.58
N GLN A 158 16.96 4.72 -13.40
CA GLN A 158 18.31 4.29 -13.03
C GLN A 158 18.83 5.07 -11.82
N ALA A 159 18.77 6.40 -11.86
CA ALA A 159 19.16 7.25 -10.73
C ALA A 159 18.34 6.92 -9.48
N LEU A 160 17.04 6.71 -9.62
CA LEU A 160 16.16 6.36 -8.51
C LEU A 160 16.53 5.01 -7.87
N ILE A 161 16.85 3.99 -8.67
CA ILE A 161 17.33 2.69 -8.18
C ILE A 161 18.66 2.84 -7.42
N GLN A 162 19.57 3.68 -7.93
CA GLN A 162 20.83 3.96 -7.24
C GLN A 162 20.64 4.65 -5.88
N GLU A 163 19.68 5.58 -5.78
CA GLU A 163 19.29 6.17 -4.50
C GLU A 163 18.64 5.13 -3.58
N GLY A 164 17.78 4.25 -4.10
CA GLY A 164 17.21 3.13 -3.36
C GLY A 164 18.28 2.20 -2.75
N VAL A 165 19.37 1.93 -3.47
CA VAL A 165 20.50 1.16 -2.94
C VAL A 165 21.18 1.87 -1.76
N LYS A 166 21.33 3.20 -1.80
CA LYS A 166 21.88 3.97 -0.68
C LYS A 166 20.93 3.95 0.51
N GLU A 167 19.64 4.04 0.24
CA GLU A 167 18.59 4.03 1.26
C GLU A 167 18.54 2.69 2.01
N LEU A 168 18.63 1.56 1.31
CA LEU A 168 18.73 0.24 1.94
C LEU A 168 19.97 0.11 2.84
N LYS A 169 21.12 0.68 2.43
CA LYS A 169 22.34 0.69 3.25
C LYS A 169 22.14 1.49 4.52
N ARG A 170 21.53 2.68 4.42
CA ARG A 170 21.17 3.50 5.59
C ARG A 170 20.32 2.68 6.57
N LEU A 171 19.25 2.05 6.09
CA LEU A 171 18.33 1.25 6.90
C LEU A 171 19.00 0.03 7.57
N ALA A 172 20.05 -0.54 6.97
CA ALA A 172 20.82 -1.62 7.59
C ALA A 172 21.76 -1.12 8.72
N GLU A 173 22.14 0.15 8.70
CA GLU A 173 23.17 0.74 9.56
C GLU A 173 22.61 1.50 10.78
N ILE A 174 21.37 2.02 10.72
CA ILE A 174 20.67 2.67 11.86
C ILE A 174 20.57 1.72 13.05
#